data_AF-A0A5C7QDH6-F1
#
_entry.id   AF-A0A5C7QDH6-F1
#
_cell.length_a   1.000
_cell.length_b   1.000
_cell.length_c   1.000
_cell.angle_alpha   90.00
_cell.angle_beta   90.00
_cell.angle_gamma   90.00
#
_symmetry.space_group_name_H-M   'P 1'
#
loop_
_entity.id
_entity.type
_entity.pdbx_description
1 polymer ?
#
loop_
_entity_poly.entity_id
_entity_poly.type
_entity_poly.pdbx_seq_one_letter_code
_entity_poly.pdbx_strand_id
1 'polypeptide(L)'
;MNAIAFPTLDDVSSEARPRLEGPLKHLGFVPNLLVGLSTSPAKLASHVELSRHFAKLDLTGIEMQVVLIVARLENACASCVAAHSTFSAAPSCPMRSWMRWRRSCAG
;
A
#
# COMPACT_ATOMS: atom_id res chain seq x y z
N MET A 1 -4.93 -12.39 -15.72
CA MET A 1 -5.29 -11.42 -14.65
C MET A 1 -6.69 -10.93 -14.97
N ASN A 2 -7.66 -11.09 -14.06
CA ASN A 2 -8.98 -10.49 -14.26
C ASN A 2 -8.90 -9.01 -13.92
N ALA A 3 -9.38 -8.16 -14.83
CA ALA A 3 -9.44 -6.72 -14.59
C ALA A 3 -10.57 -6.43 -13.58
N ILE A 4 -10.19 -6.07 -12.36
CA ILE A 4 -11.13 -5.45 -11.42
C ILE A 4 -11.24 -3.99 -11.84
N ALA A 5 -12.45 -3.56 -12.20
CA ALA A 5 -12.72 -2.14 -12.41
C ALA A 5 -12.65 -1.44 -11.05
N PHE A 6 -11.71 -0.50 -10.90
CA PHE A 6 -11.63 0.33 -9.70
C PHE A 6 -12.66 1.46 -9.83
N PRO A 7 -13.49 1.71 -8.80
CA PRO A 7 -14.39 2.86 -8.80
C PRO A 7 -13.58 4.16 -8.87
N THR A 8 -14.22 5.25 -9.30
CA THR A 8 -13.64 6.58 -9.14
C THR A 8 -13.94 7.11 -7.74
N LEU A 9 -13.27 8.18 -7.30
CA LEU A 9 -13.55 8.79 -6.00
C LEU A 9 -14.99 9.36 -5.92
N ASP A 10 -15.62 9.65 -7.04
CA ASP A 10 -16.99 10.15 -7.12
C ASP A 10 -18.02 9.03 -6.88
N ASP A 11 -17.65 7.79 -7.19
CA ASP A 11 -18.47 6.59 -6.95
C ASP A 11 -18.43 6.13 -5.48
N VAL A 12 -17.55 6.72 -4.65
CA VAL A 12 -17.36 6.33 -3.26
C VAL A 12 -18.49 6.87 -2.39
N SER A 13 -19.17 5.97 -1.68
CA SER A 13 -20.22 6.34 -0.73
C SER A 13 -19.75 7.36 0.32
N SER A 14 -20.68 8.18 0.80
CA SER A 14 -20.42 9.17 1.85
C SER A 14 -19.85 8.56 3.13
N GLU A 15 -20.14 7.29 3.43
CA GLU A 15 -19.62 6.58 4.60
C GLU A 15 -18.15 6.17 4.44
N ALA A 16 -17.73 5.78 3.23
CA ALA A 16 -16.36 5.35 2.95
C ALA A 16 -15.41 6.54 2.70
N ARG A 17 -15.93 7.65 2.17
CA ARG A 17 -15.13 8.82 1.74
C ARG A 17 -14.21 9.40 2.83
N PRO A 18 -14.64 9.59 4.10
CA PRO A 18 -13.77 10.14 5.14
C PRO A 18 -12.53 9.29 5.41
N ARG A 19 -12.60 7.98 5.15
CA ARG A 19 -11.49 7.05 5.37
C ARG A 19 -10.39 7.16 4.30
N LEU A 20 -10.68 7.83 3.18
CA LEU A 20 -9.72 8.06 2.08
C LEU A 20 -8.97 9.39 2.22
N GLU A 21 -9.44 10.30 3.08
CA GLU A 21 -8.84 11.63 3.27
C GLU A 21 -7.43 11.57 3.87
N GLY A 22 -7.21 10.68 4.84
CA GLY A 22 -5.89 10.48 5.45
C GLY A 22 -4.84 10.09 4.41
N PRO A 23 -5.02 8.98 3.67
CA PRO A 23 -4.15 8.60 2.56
C PRO A 23 -3.92 9.73 1.55
N LEU A 24 -4.99 10.42 1.12
CA LEU A 24 -4.89 11.54 0.19
C LEU A 24 -4.01 12.67 0.75
N LYS A 25 -4.18 13.04 2.02
CA LYS A 25 -3.39 14.07 2.69
C LYS A 25 -1.92 13.67 2.88
N HIS A 26 -1.65 12.41 3.20
CA HIS A 26 -0.30 11.93 3.47
C HIS A 26 0.51 11.60 2.22
N LEU A 27 -0.15 11.11 1.16
CA LEU A 27 0.51 10.63 -0.05
C LEU A 27 0.33 11.55 -1.26
N GLY A 28 -0.64 12.48 -1.21
CA GLY A 28 -1.04 13.32 -2.34
C GLY A 28 -1.95 12.60 -3.36
N PHE A 29 -2.26 11.32 -3.14
CA PHE A 29 -3.18 10.52 -3.94
C PHE A 29 -3.80 9.40 -3.10
N VAL A 30 -4.87 8.78 -3.60
CA VAL A 30 -5.48 7.59 -2.96
C VAL A 30 -5.03 6.32 -3.70
N PRO A 31 -4.38 5.35 -3.04
CA PRO A 31 -4.01 4.08 -3.68
C PRO A 31 -5.23 3.32 -4.19
N ASN A 32 -5.13 2.72 -5.39
CA ASN A 32 -6.22 1.94 -6.02
C ASN A 32 -6.77 0.85 -5.10
N LEU A 33 -5.94 0.23 -4.25
CA LEU A 33 -6.39 -0.74 -3.26
C LEU A 33 -7.47 -0.15 -2.34
N LEU A 34 -7.26 1.05 -1.80
CA LEU A 34 -8.22 1.68 -0.88
C LEU A 34 -9.51 2.06 -1.60
N VAL A 35 -9.39 2.51 -2.85
CA VAL A 35 -10.54 2.80 -3.71
C VAL A 35 -11.34 1.53 -4.01
N GLY A 36 -10.69 0.42 -4.35
CA GLY A 36 -11.37 -0.86 -4.57
C GLY A 36 -12.05 -1.41 -3.29
N LEU A 37 -11.42 -1.23 -2.13
CA LEU A 37 -12.00 -1.63 -0.84
C LEU A 37 -13.21 -0.76 -0.45
N SER A 38 -13.29 0.48 -0.92
CA SER A 38 -14.38 1.42 -0.61
C SER A 38 -15.77 0.95 -1.06
N THR A 39 -15.83 -0.01 -1.99
CA THR A 39 -17.05 -0.75 -2.37
C THR A 39 -17.76 -1.41 -1.18
N SER A 40 -17.06 -1.62 -0.06
CA SER A 40 -17.66 -1.93 1.22
C SER A 40 -16.98 -1.10 2.31
N PRO A 41 -17.73 -0.20 2.99
CA PRO A 41 -17.19 0.61 4.07
C PRO A 41 -16.50 -0.22 5.17
N ALA A 42 -17.06 -1.40 5.50
CA ALA A 42 -16.47 -2.32 6.47
C ALA A 42 -15.10 -2.85 6.03
N LYS A 43 -14.94 -3.28 4.77
CA LYS A 43 -13.64 -3.76 4.23
C LYS A 43 -12.58 -2.65 4.29
N LEU A 44 -12.94 -1.43 3.87
CA LEU A 44 -12.04 -0.28 3.92
C LEU A 44 -11.65 0.05 5.37
N ALA A 45 -12.62 0.07 6.29
CA ALA A 45 -12.37 0.32 7.70
C ALA A 45 -11.42 -0.70 8.32
N SER A 46 -11.66 -2.00 8.09
CA SER A 46 -10.80 -3.06 8.61
C SER A 46 -9.36 -2.94 8.09
N HIS A 47 -9.18 -2.59 6.81
CA HIS A 47 -7.85 -2.43 6.24
C HIS A 47 -7.10 -1.21 6.79
N VAL A 48 -7.80 -0.09 6.99
CA VAL A 48 -7.24 1.11 7.62
C VAL A 48 -6.81 0.80 9.05
N GLU A 49 -7.65 0.10 9.83
CA GLU A 49 -7.27 -0.30 11.18
C GLU A 49 -6.11 -1.28 11.20
N LEU A 50 -6.07 -2.27 10.30
CA LEU A 50 -4.92 -3.17 10.18
C LEU A 50 -3.63 -2.38 9.94
N SER A 51 -3.66 -1.40 9.04
CA SER A 51 -2.50 -0.56 8.75
C SER A 51 -2.07 0.26 9.97
N ARG A 52 -3.02 0.79 10.75
CA ARG A 52 -2.75 1.50 12.01
C ARG A 52 -2.13 0.60 13.07
N HIS A 53 -2.57 -0.66 13.17
CA HIS A 53 -1.98 -1.61 14.10
C HIS A 53 -0.58 -2.04 13.66
N PHE A 54 -0.39 -2.28 12.36
CA PHE A 54 0.92 -2.62 11.79
C PHE A 54 1.95 -1.50 12.05
N ALA A 55 1.54 -0.24 11.95
CA ALA A 55 2.40 0.91 12.25
C ALA A 55 2.82 1.05 13.73
N LYS A 56 2.25 0.26 14.64
CA LYS A 56 2.62 0.24 16.08
C LYS A 56 3.61 -0.87 16.43
N LEU A 57 3.96 -1.74 15.48
CA LEU A 57 4.97 -2.76 15.70
C LEU A 57 6.34 -2.10 15.94
N ASP A 58 7.20 -2.80 16.67
CA ASP A 58 8.57 -2.37 16.94
C ASP A 58 9.47 -2.60 15.72
N LEU A 59 9.13 -1.92 14.62
CA LEU A 59 9.82 -1.93 13.34
C LEU A 59 10.03 -0.49 12.89
N THR A 60 11.17 -0.21 12.30
CA THR A 60 11.38 1.03 11.56
C THR A 60 10.49 1.06 10.31
N GLY A 61 10.25 2.27 9.77
CA GLY A 61 9.49 2.41 8.52
C GLY A 61 10.11 1.62 7.35
N ILE A 62 11.44 1.46 7.34
CA ILE A 62 12.16 0.62 6.36
C ILE A 62 11.82 -0.85 6.56
N GLU A 63 11.97 -1.38 7.78
CA GLU A 63 11.72 -2.80 8.08
C GLU A 63 10.26 -3.18 7.80
N MET A 64 9.31 -2.30 8.12
CA MET A 64 7.91 -2.46 7.74
C MET A 64 7.74 -2.65 6.23
N GLN A 65 8.39 -1.82 5.41
CA GLN A 65 8.29 -1.99 3.95
C GLN A 65 8.99 -3.25 3.45
N VAL A 66 10.12 -3.66 4.04
CA VAL A 66 10.79 -4.93 3.70
C VAL A 66 9.83 -6.11 3.92
N VAL A 67 9.20 -6.19 5.10
CA VAL A 67 8.22 -7.25 5.42
C VAL A 67 7.09 -7.26 4.38
N LEU A 68 6.53 -6.10 4.06
CA LEU A 68 5.43 -5.98 3.09
C LEU A 68 5.87 -6.40 1.69
N ILE A 69 7.06 -6.00 1.24
CA ILE A 69 7.58 -6.36 -0.08
C ILE A 69 7.86 -7.85 -0.17
N VAL A 70 8.51 -8.46 0.83
CA VAL A 70 8.79 -9.89 0.86
C VAL A 70 7.48 -10.69 0.78
N ALA A 71 6.49 -10.35 1.61
CA ALA A 71 5.18 -10.99 1.55
C ALA A 71 4.54 -10.91 0.14
N ARG A 72 4.75 -9.81 -0.59
CA ARG A 72 4.20 -9.62 -1.95
C ARG A 72 4.97 -10.37 -3.03
N LEU A 73 6.26 -10.58 -2.84
CA LEU A 73 7.06 -11.46 -3.69
C LEU A 73 6.58 -12.91 -3.57
N GLU A 74 6.41 -13.40 -2.35
CA GLU A 74 5.88 -14.74 -2.08
C GLU A 74 4.46 -14.93 -2.67
N ASN A 75 3.68 -13.86 -2.74
CA ASN A 75 2.33 -13.85 -3.34
C ASN A 75 2.33 -13.44 -4.83
N ALA A 76 3.48 -13.37 -5.49
CA ALA A 76 3.63 -13.02 -6.91
C ALA A 76 2.89 -11.73 -7.34
N CYS A 77 2.74 -10.75 -6.45
CA CYS A 77 2.03 -9.50 -6.76
C CYS A 77 2.99 -8.40 -7.23
N ALA A 78 3.31 -8.37 -8.51
CA ALA A 78 4.24 -7.40 -9.09
C ALA A 78 3.84 -5.93 -8.87
N SER A 79 2.55 -5.60 -9.01
CA SER A 79 2.03 -4.24 -8.76
C SER A 79 2.15 -3.84 -7.30
N CYS A 80 1.91 -4.79 -6.39
CA CYS A 80 2.10 -4.62 -4.96
C CYS A 80 3.57 -4.35 -4.61
N VAL A 81 4.50 -5.11 -5.21
CA VAL A 81 5.95 -4.90 -5.03
C VAL A 81 6.36 -3.52 -5.53
N ALA A 82 5.87 -3.10 -6.68
CA ALA A 82 6.14 -1.77 -7.22
C ALA A 82 5.64 -0.66 -6.28
N ALA A 83 4.39 -0.75 -5.82
CA ALA A 83 3.79 0.24 -4.92
C ALA A 83 4.55 0.36 -3.58
N HIS A 84 5.00 -0.74 -2.99
CA HIS A 84 5.74 -0.67 -1.72
C HIS A 84 7.22 -0.29 -1.89
N SER A 85 7.79 -0.55 -3.07
CA SER A 85 9.14 -0.10 -3.40
C SER A 85 9.21 1.43 -3.53
N THR A 86 8.16 2.11 -4.00
CA THR A 86 8.14 3.58 -4.06
C THR A 86 8.12 4.21 -2.66
N PHE A 87 7.34 3.65 -1.72
CA PHE A 87 7.32 4.11 -0.33
C PHE A 87 8.67 3.89 0.38
N SER A 88 9.40 2.85 -0.02
CA SER A 88 10.76 2.55 0.46
C SER A 88 11.86 3.38 -0.18
N ALA A 89 11.52 4.23 -1.15
CA ALA A 89 12.45 5.13 -1.83
C ALA A 89 12.20 6.60 -1.47
N ALA A 90 11.19 6.88 -0.64
CA ALA A 90 10.89 8.21 -0.18
C ALA A 90 12.09 8.83 0.56
N PRO A 91 12.31 10.15 0.50
CA PRO A 91 13.45 10.80 1.16
C PRO A 91 13.54 10.53 2.67
N SER A 92 12.39 10.33 3.31
CA SER A 92 12.27 9.98 4.73
C SER A 92 12.67 8.53 5.05
N CYS A 93 12.89 7.68 4.04
CA CYS A 93 13.03 6.24 4.17
C CYS A 93 13.87 5.66 2.99
N PRO A 94 15.17 5.98 2.83
CA PRO A 94 15.92 5.62 1.62
C PRO A 94 16.46 4.18 1.64
N MET A 95 15.84 3.26 0.90
CA MET A 95 16.30 1.87 0.78
C MET A 95 17.21 1.62 -0.45
N ARG A 96 18.51 1.97 -0.33
CA ARG A 96 19.50 1.78 -1.41
C ARG A 96 19.93 0.32 -1.65
N SER A 97 19.91 -0.53 -0.62
CA SER A 97 20.36 -1.93 -0.71
C SER A 97 19.36 -2.84 -1.43
N TRP A 98 18.05 -2.64 -1.20
CA TRP A 98 16.98 -3.43 -1.84
C TRP A 98 16.94 -3.29 -3.36
N MET A 99 17.08 -2.08 -3.90
CA MET A 99 17.13 -1.88 -5.36
C MET A 99 18.30 -2.63 -6.00
N ARG A 100 19.38 -2.86 -5.25
CA ARG A 100 20.53 -3.65 -5.68
C ARG A 100 20.19 -5.15 -5.61
N TRP A 101 19.62 -5.62 -4.50
CA TRP A 101 19.18 -7.01 -4.32
C TRP A 101 18.13 -7.45 -5.37
N ARG A 102 17.11 -6.62 -5.64
CA ARG A 102 16.09 -6.89 -6.67
C ARG A 102 16.69 -7.10 -8.06
N ARG A 103 17.74 -6.35 -8.42
CA ARG A 103 18.45 -6.54 -9.70
C ARG A 103 19.25 -7.84 -9.72
N SER A 104 19.79 -8.27 -8.58
CA SER A 104 20.55 -9.51 -8.46
C SER A 104 19.67 -10.77 -8.48
N CYS A 105 18.41 -10.70 -8.05
CA CYS A 105 17.47 -11.84 -8.05
C CYS A 105 16.56 -11.90 -9.31
N ALA A 106 16.65 -10.91 -10.20
CA ALA A 106 15.90 -10.88 -11.47
C ALA A 106 16.71 -11.45 -12.66
N GLY A 107 17.83 -12.13 -12.37
CA GLY A 107 18.67 -12.85 -13.33
C GLY A 107 18.43 -14.34 -13.26
#